data_AF-A0A9C9N8I5-F1
#
_entry.id   AF-A0A9C9N8I5-F1
#
_cell.length_a   1.000
_cell.length_b   1.000
_cell.length_c   1.000
_cell.angle_alpha   90.00
_cell.angle_beta   90.00
_cell.angle_gamma   90.00
#
_symmetry.space_group_name_H-M   'P 1'
#
loop_
_entity.id
_entity.type
_entity.pdbx_description
1 polymer ?
#
loop_
_entity_poly.entity_id
_entity_poly.type
_entity_poly.pdbx_seq_one_letter_code
_entity_poly.pdbx_strand_id
1 'polypeptide(L)'
;MEFVVATLVAVCAIEATKVATTNVKCVTAMLKRELLVIAQRLSNFQQQWRTREPKAVRRFSNNFDLTLNYLRVPFPHKRLIRTTNLLERFFREFGDRADEIGCFSSQGQAETLFYLILEREKAKRAGISSIPVP
;
A
#
# COMPACT_ATOMS: atom_id res chain seq x y z
N MET A 1 7.80 1.33 -56.22
CA MET A 1 7.29 2.15 -55.09
C MET A 1 7.10 1.27 -53.86
N GLU A 2 8.18 0.75 -53.24
CA GLU A 2 8.05 -0.06 -52.01
C GLU A 2 9.26 0.13 -51.05
N PHE A 3 10.00 1.24 -51.17
CA PHE A 3 11.19 1.47 -50.34
C PHE A 3 11.09 2.65 -49.37
N VAL A 4 10.05 3.49 -49.48
CA VAL A 4 9.90 4.68 -48.62
C VAL A 4 8.94 4.46 -47.46
N VAL A 5 8.00 3.51 -47.58
CA VAL A 5 7.01 3.20 -46.53
C VAL A 5 7.64 2.41 -45.37
N ALA A 6 8.63 1.55 -45.65
CA ALA A 6 9.33 0.79 -44.63
C ALA A 6 10.18 1.67 -43.69
N THR A 7 10.75 2.75 -44.21
CA THR A 7 11.64 3.63 -43.44
C THR A 7 10.87 4.55 -42.49
N LEU A 8 9.64 4.98 -42.85
CA LEU A 8 8.81 5.81 -41.95
C LEU A 8 8.21 5.00 -40.79
N VAL A 9 7.81 3.75 -41.02
CA VAL A 9 7.26 2.88 -39.97
C VAL A 9 8.35 2.47 -38.96
N ALA A 10 9.59 2.27 -39.42
CA ALA A 10 10.73 1.93 -38.56
C ALA A 10 11.16 3.11 -37.66
N VAL A 11 11.17 4.35 -38.17
CA VAL A 11 11.54 5.53 -37.37
C VAL A 11 10.46 5.83 -36.31
N CYS A 12 9.17 5.69 -36.63
CA CYS A 12 8.09 5.88 -35.65
C CYS A 12 8.10 4.83 -34.52
N ALA A 13 8.46 3.57 -34.80
CA ALA A 13 8.55 2.52 -33.78
C ALA A 13 9.75 2.71 -32.82
N ILE A 14 10.85 3.31 -33.29
CA ILE A 14 12.05 3.59 -32.49
C ILE A 14 11.87 4.83 -31.61
N GLU A 15 11.14 5.86 -32.08
CA GLU A 15 10.84 7.05 -31.26
C GLU A 15 9.80 6.77 -30.16
N ALA A 16 8.78 5.95 -30.45
CA ALA A 16 7.75 5.57 -29.46
C ALA A 16 8.31 4.68 -28.33
N THR A 17 9.31 3.86 -28.60
CA THR A 17 9.99 3.04 -27.58
C THR A 17 11.04 3.82 -26.78
N LYS A 18 11.63 4.88 -27.34
CA LYS A 18 12.50 5.81 -26.58
C LYS A 18 11.72 6.62 -25.55
N VAL A 19 10.51 7.10 -25.85
CA VAL A 19 9.67 7.84 -24.88
C VAL A 19 9.17 6.94 -23.74
N ALA A 20 8.87 5.67 -24.03
CA ALA A 20 8.51 4.68 -23.01
C ALA A 20 9.72 4.29 -22.13
N THR A 21 10.91 4.14 -22.71
CA THR A 21 12.12 3.79 -21.93
C THR A 21 12.75 4.97 -21.19
N THR A 22 12.59 6.22 -21.64
CA THR A 22 12.99 7.40 -20.85
C THR A 22 12.05 7.61 -19.67
N ASN A 23 10.74 7.38 -19.81
CA ASN A 23 9.82 7.38 -18.67
C ASN A 23 10.16 6.28 -17.66
N VAL A 24 10.44 5.05 -18.11
CA VAL A 24 10.83 3.95 -17.20
C VAL A 24 12.19 4.20 -16.55
N LYS A 25 13.19 4.72 -17.28
CA LYS A 25 14.52 5.09 -16.74
C LYS A 25 14.48 6.31 -15.83
N CYS A 26 13.65 7.31 -16.11
CA CYS A 26 13.46 8.48 -15.27
C CYS A 26 12.67 8.14 -14.01
N VAL A 27 11.64 7.28 -14.11
CA VAL A 27 10.90 6.73 -12.96
C VAL A 27 11.81 5.83 -12.12
N THR A 28 12.65 4.97 -12.71
CA THR A 28 13.62 4.17 -11.94
C THR A 28 14.79 5.00 -11.37
N ALA A 29 15.21 6.07 -12.03
CA ALA A 29 16.19 7.02 -11.50
C ALA A 29 15.61 7.88 -10.36
N MET A 30 14.36 8.33 -10.48
CA MET A 30 13.60 8.97 -9.39
C MET A 30 13.43 7.99 -8.22
N LEU A 31 13.05 6.74 -8.50
CA LEU A 31 12.94 5.70 -7.47
C LEU A 31 14.29 5.47 -6.77
N LYS A 32 15.41 5.44 -7.49
CA LYS A 32 16.76 5.33 -6.90
C LYS A 32 17.11 6.51 -5.99
N ARG A 33 16.79 7.75 -6.38
CA ARG A 33 17.00 8.94 -5.52
C ARG A 33 16.13 8.89 -4.27
N GLU A 34 14.87 8.50 -4.39
CA GLU A 34 13.97 8.35 -3.23
C GLU A 34 14.44 7.25 -2.28
N LEU A 35 14.94 6.12 -2.80
CA LEU A 35 15.47 5.03 -1.97
C LEU A 35 16.66 5.46 -1.11
N LEU A 36 17.56 6.31 -1.65
CA LEU A 36 18.67 6.87 -0.87
C LEU A 36 18.18 7.78 0.26
N VAL A 37 17.20 8.63 -0.01
CA VAL A 37 16.60 9.51 1.00
C VAL A 37 15.89 8.67 2.08
N ILE A 38 15.19 7.61 1.70
CA ILE A 38 14.52 6.70 2.61
C ILE A 38 15.54 5.96 3.50
N ALA A 39 16.63 5.47 2.92
CA ALA A 39 17.70 4.81 3.68
C ALA A 39 18.34 5.78 4.70
N GLN A 40 18.59 7.04 4.30
CA GLN A 40 19.11 8.05 5.22
C GLN A 40 18.13 8.34 6.37
N ARG A 41 16.83 8.48 6.06
CA ARG A 41 15.78 8.69 7.08
C ARG A 41 15.68 7.50 8.03
N LEU A 42 15.79 6.29 7.52
CA LEU A 42 15.80 5.08 8.34
C LEU A 42 17.00 5.07 9.30
N SER A 43 18.20 5.44 8.83
CA SER A 43 19.39 5.53 9.66
C SER A 43 19.23 6.56 10.77
N ASN A 44 18.75 7.77 10.44
CA ASN A 44 18.49 8.83 11.42
C ASN A 44 17.44 8.39 12.47
N PHE A 45 16.36 7.74 12.03
CA PHE A 45 15.33 7.18 12.91
C PHE A 45 15.90 6.13 13.86
N GLN A 46 16.71 5.20 13.35
CA GLN A 46 17.36 4.18 14.16
C GLN A 46 18.27 4.83 15.21
N GLN A 47 19.10 5.81 14.85
CA GLN A 47 19.99 6.49 15.80
C GLN A 47 19.22 7.20 16.91
N GLN A 48 18.12 7.88 16.56
CA GLN A 48 17.30 8.61 17.53
C GLN A 48 16.58 7.69 18.52
N TRP A 49 16.02 6.58 18.04
CA TRP A 49 15.11 5.74 18.84
C TRP A 49 15.77 4.51 19.46
N ARG A 50 16.96 4.11 19.01
CA ARG A 50 17.66 2.91 19.51
C ARG A 50 17.99 2.98 20.98
N THR A 51 18.25 4.17 21.52
CA THR A 51 18.53 4.37 22.95
C THR A 51 17.27 4.25 23.81
N ARG A 52 16.11 4.67 23.29
CA ARG A 52 14.83 4.66 24.02
C ARG A 52 14.12 3.32 23.92
N GLU A 53 13.98 2.80 22.71
CA GLU A 53 13.19 1.59 22.43
C GLU A 53 13.87 0.67 21.40
N PRO A 54 14.93 -0.05 21.80
CA PRO A 54 15.68 -0.91 20.88
C PRO A 54 14.85 -2.05 20.28
N LYS A 55 13.84 -2.55 21.01
CA LYS A 55 12.94 -3.62 20.53
C LYS A 55 12.03 -3.14 19.39
N ALA A 56 11.46 -1.93 19.50
CA ALA A 56 10.62 -1.34 18.48
C ALA A 56 11.42 -1.05 17.21
N VAL A 57 12.61 -0.46 17.36
CA VAL A 57 13.53 -0.19 16.24
C VAL A 57 13.93 -1.48 15.52
N ARG A 58 14.23 -2.56 16.26
CA ARG A 58 14.54 -3.86 15.67
C ARG A 58 13.36 -4.42 14.88
N ARG A 59 12.14 -4.38 15.44
CA ARG A 59 10.91 -4.82 14.76
C ARG A 59 10.64 -4.02 13.48
N PHE A 60 10.79 -2.70 13.56
CA PHE A 60 10.56 -1.78 12.44
C PHE A 60 11.58 -1.96 11.32
N SER A 61 12.85 -2.20 11.67
CA SER A 61 13.92 -2.41 10.70
C SER A 61 13.83 -3.78 10.03
N ASN A 62 13.22 -4.75 10.69
CA ASN A 62 13.02 -6.08 10.14
C ASN A 62 12.03 -6.02 8.97
N ASN A 63 12.41 -6.56 7.81
CA ASN A 63 11.60 -6.57 6.59
C ASN A 63 11.16 -5.17 6.11
N PHE A 64 11.91 -4.12 6.45
CA PHE A 64 11.60 -2.75 6.00
C PHE A 64 11.52 -2.66 4.47
N ASP A 65 12.35 -3.43 3.75
CA ASP A 65 12.34 -3.48 2.28
C ASP A 65 10.98 -3.88 1.70
N LEU A 66 10.22 -4.75 2.40
CA LEU A 66 8.88 -5.16 1.95
C LEU A 66 7.89 -4.00 2.00
N THR A 67 8.06 -3.06 2.93
CA THR A 67 7.19 -1.87 3.04
C THR A 67 7.37 -0.91 1.87
N LEU A 68 8.52 -0.95 1.19
CA LEU A 68 8.83 -0.12 0.03
C LEU A 68 8.00 -0.50 -1.21
N ASN A 69 7.36 -1.68 -1.22
CA ASN A 69 6.42 -2.07 -2.28
C ASN A 69 5.27 -1.06 -2.41
N TYR A 70 4.91 -0.35 -1.34
CA TYR A 70 3.95 0.75 -1.37
C TYR A 70 4.30 1.83 -2.40
N LEU A 71 5.59 2.08 -2.66
CA LEU A 71 6.01 3.12 -3.61
C LEU A 71 5.56 2.83 -5.04
N ARG A 72 5.39 1.55 -5.39
CA ARG A 72 4.99 1.08 -6.72
C ARG A 72 3.49 1.22 -7.01
N VAL A 73 2.67 1.41 -5.98
CA VAL A 73 1.19 1.48 -6.12
C VAL A 73 0.78 2.83 -6.72
N PRO A 74 -0.14 2.94 -7.69
CA PRO A 74 -0.60 4.25 -8.18
C PRO A 74 -1.58 4.96 -7.23
N PHE A 75 -1.73 6.28 -7.36
CA PHE A 75 -2.84 7.02 -6.75
C PHE A 75 -4.17 6.61 -7.42
N PRO A 76 -5.33 6.51 -6.73
CA PRO A 76 -5.64 6.88 -5.33
C PRO A 76 -5.40 5.76 -4.30
N HIS A 77 -5.05 4.55 -4.74
CA HIS A 77 -4.86 3.37 -3.87
C HIS A 77 -3.80 3.61 -2.79
N LYS A 78 -2.79 4.44 -3.07
CA LYS A 78 -1.83 4.91 -2.05
C LYS A 78 -2.50 5.51 -0.81
N ARG A 79 -3.58 6.28 -0.97
CA ARG A 79 -4.30 6.91 0.16
C ARG A 79 -4.94 5.84 1.05
N LEU A 80 -5.54 4.82 0.46
CA LEU A 80 -6.15 3.71 1.20
C LEU A 80 -5.11 2.89 1.97
N ILE A 81 -3.95 2.62 1.38
CA ILE A 81 -2.88 1.85 2.04
C ILE A 81 -2.24 2.64 3.19
N ARG A 82 -2.12 3.97 3.05
CA ARG A 82 -1.50 4.82 4.08
C ARG A 82 -2.36 4.93 5.35
N THR A 83 -3.68 4.83 5.23
CA THR A 83 -4.59 5.00 6.36
C THR A 83 -4.96 3.67 7.00
N THR A 84 -4.65 3.50 8.27
CA THR A 84 -5.05 2.34 9.08
C THR A 84 -6.42 2.51 9.73
N ASN A 85 -7.03 3.71 9.65
CA ASN A 85 -8.31 4.06 10.28
C ASN A 85 -9.40 2.98 10.11
N LEU A 86 -9.48 2.39 8.92
CA LEU A 86 -10.48 1.39 8.61
C LEU A 86 -10.24 0.07 9.34
N LEU A 87 -8.99 -0.38 9.36
CA LEU A 87 -8.58 -1.61 10.05
C LEU A 87 -8.66 -1.43 11.56
N GLU A 88 -8.19 -0.30 12.08
CA GLU A 88 -8.26 0.03 13.51
C GLU A 88 -9.71 0.08 14.00
N ARG A 89 -10.60 0.72 13.24
CA ARG A 89 -12.03 0.75 13.56
C ARG A 89 -12.65 -0.64 13.53
N PHE A 90 -12.32 -1.45 12.54
CA PHE A 90 -12.80 -2.83 12.42
C PHE A 90 -12.34 -3.68 13.61
N PHE A 91 -11.06 -3.65 13.96
CA PHE A 91 -10.52 -4.42 15.08
C PHE A 91 -11.05 -3.94 16.43
N ARG A 92 -11.29 -2.63 16.59
CA ARG A 92 -11.95 -2.10 17.78
C ARG A 92 -13.37 -2.65 17.90
N GLU A 93 -14.16 -2.58 16.83
CA GLU A 93 -15.53 -3.12 16.84
C GLU A 93 -15.55 -4.63 17.09
N PHE A 94 -14.60 -5.38 16.53
CA PHE A 94 -14.43 -6.79 16.84
C PHE A 94 -14.07 -7.03 18.30
N GLY A 95 -13.12 -6.26 18.84
CA GLY A 95 -12.69 -6.34 20.24
C GLY A 95 -13.84 -6.05 21.20
N ASP A 96 -14.55 -4.93 21.01
CA ASP A 96 -15.69 -4.54 21.86
C ASP A 96 -16.76 -5.65 21.90
N ARG A 97 -17.05 -6.28 20.75
CA ARG A 97 -18.03 -7.39 20.68
C ARG A 97 -17.50 -8.70 21.24
N ALA A 98 -16.21 -8.97 21.08
CA ALA A 98 -15.58 -10.14 21.68
C ALA A 98 -15.56 -10.01 23.22
N ASP A 99 -15.29 -8.81 23.73
CA ASP A 99 -15.28 -8.50 25.16
C ASP A 99 -16.69 -8.62 25.77
N GLU A 100 -17.74 -8.21 25.05
CA GLU A 100 -19.15 -8.43 25.46
C GLU A 100 -19.50 -9.93 25.59
N ILE A 101 -18.93 -10.79 24.73
CA ILE A 101 -19.15 -12.25 24.77
C ILE A 101 -18.28 -12.90 25.86
N GLY A 102 -17.10 -12.35 26.13
CA GLY A 102 -16.16 -12.78 27.16
C GLY A 102 -15.36 -14.04 26.80
N CYS A 103 -16.03 -15.14 26.44
CA CYS A 103 -15.37 -16.40 26.09
C CYS A 103 -16.10 -17.14 24.97
N PHE A 104 -15.35 -17.54 23.93
CA PHE A 104 -15.87 -18.37 22.86
C PHE A 104 -15.67 -19.85 23.20
N SER A 105 -16.72 -20.65 23.06
CA SER A 105 -16.64 -22.10 23.31
C SER A 105 -16.02 -22.89 22.15
N SER A 106 -15.86 -22.28 20.98
CA SER A 106 -15.18 -22.87 19.82
C SER A 106 -14.64 -21.77 18.89
N GLN A 107 -13.58 -22.08 18.15
CA GLN A 107 -13.01 -21.21 17.11
C GLN A 107 -14.09 -20.77 16.09
N GLY A 108 -15.01 -21.65 15.72
CA GLY A 108 -16.06 -21.34 14.73
C GLY A 108 -16.99 -20.21 15.17
N GLN A 109 -17.19 -20.00 16.47
CA GLN A 109 -18.01 -18.88 16.97
C GLN A 109 -17.28 -17.55 16.83
N ALA A 110 -15.98 -17.53 17.10
CA ALA A 110 -15.15 -16.34 16.88
C ALA A 110 -15.07 -15.99 15.38
N GLU A 111 -14.94 -17.00 14.51
CA GLU A 111 -14.97 -16.82 13.05
C GLU A 111 -16.32 -16.31 12.57
N THR A 112 -17.42 -16.82 13.12
CA THR A 112 -18.77 -16.35 12.78
C THR A 112 -18.94 -14.88 13.17
N LEU A 113 -18.51 -14.49 14.38
CA LEU A 113 -18.55 -13.08 14.80
C LEU A 113 -17.72 -12.20 13.86
N PHE A 114 -16.51 -12.63 13.52
CA PHE A 114 -15.63 -11.92 12.61
C PHE A 114 -16.29 -11.71 11.24
N TYR A 115 -16.89 -12.76 10.69
CA TYR A 115 -17.63 -12.70 9.43
C TYR A 115 -18.83 -11.74 9.50
N LEU A 116 -19.62 -11.79 10.58
CA LEU A 116 -20.79 -10.92 10.77
C LEU A 116 -20.39 -9.44 10.82
N ILE A 117 -19.31 -9.10 11.52
CA ILE A 117 -18.80 -7.72 11.60
C ILE A 117 -18.26 -7.28 10.23
N LEU A 118 -17.60 -8.17 9.51
CA LEU A 118 -17.09 -7.91 8.16
C LEU A 118 -18.23 -7.64 7.17
N GLU A 119 -19.30 -8.42 7.17
CA GLU A 119 -20.49 -8.17 6.34
C GLU A 119 -21.21 -6.87 6.73
N ARG A 120 -21.30 -6.56 8.03
CA ARG A 120 -21.83 -5.28 8.50
C ARG A 120 -21.01 -4.10 7.97
N GLU A 121 -19.68 -4.17 8.02
CA GLU A 121 -18.80 -3.13 7.48
C GLU A 121 -18.93 -2.97 5.97
N LYS A 122 -19.08 -4.07 5.22
CA LYS A 122 -19.39 -4.03 3.78
C LYS A 122 -20.73 -3.32 3.53
N ALA A 123 -21.77 -3.67 4.26
CA ALA A 123 -23.09 -3.06 4.12
C ALA A 123 -23.09 -1.56 4.44
N LYS A 124 -22.40 -1.13 5.51
CA LYS A 124 -22.21 0.31 5.84
C LYS A 124 -21.58 1.06 4.67
N ARG A 125 -20.57 0.49 4.01
CA ARG A 125 -19.88 1.12 2.87
C ARG A 125 -20.72 1.11 1.60
N ALA A 126 -21.47 0.04 1.35
CA ALA A 126 -22.40 -0.04 0.22
C ALA A 126 -23.53 1.01 0.35
N GLY A 127 -24.02 1.26 1.57
CA GLY A 127 -25.00 2.33 1.84
C GLY A 127 -24.46 3.74 1.56
N ILE A 128 -23.15 3.97 1.75
CA ILE A 128 -22.48 5.27 1.52
C ILE A 128 -22.21 5.51 0.01
N SER A 129 -22.13 4.44 -0.81
CA SER A 129 -21.97 4.52 -2.27
C SER A 129 -23.16 5.15 -3.00
N SER A 130 -24.29 5.41 -2.32
CA SER A 130 -25.43 6.14 -2.87
C SER A 130 -25.28 7.67 -2.82
N ILE A 131 -24.22 8.18 -2.18
CA ILE A 131 -23.92 9.62 -2.12
C ILE A 131 -22.90 9.94 -3.21
N PRO A 132 -23.26 10.71 -4.25
CA PRO A 132 -22.32 11.12 -5.28
C PRO A 132 -21.30 12.07 -4.65
N VAL A 133 -20.02 11.77 -4.81
CA VAL A 133 -18.93 12.67 -4.41
C VAL A 133 -18.70 13.65 -5.58
N PRO A 134 -18.71 14.98 -5.35
CA PRO A 134 -18.49 15.98 -6.40
C PRO A 134 -17.07 15.98 -6.97
#